data_AF-A0AA39W1G4-F1
#
_entry.id   AF-A0AA39W1G4-F1
#
_cell.length_a   1.000
_cell.length_b   1.000
_cell.length_c   1.000
_cell.angle_alpha   90.00
_cell.angle_beta   90.00
_cell.angle_gamma   90.00
#
_symmetry.space_group_name_H-M   'P 1'
#
loop_
_entity.id
_entity.type
_entity.pdbx_description
1 polymer ?
#
loop_
_entity_poly.entity_id
_entity_poly.type
_entity_poly.pdbx_seq_one_letter_code
_entity_poly.pdbx_strand_id
1 'polypeptide(L)'
;MQLSKEFDMKGLGVAQKILRMQIKRDRVAGKIWLSQEKYIQNILEKFNMNEVKPVTTPLATHYRLSALLCLTIGKELEKISKVHYANVVRCLMYTMVCTRLDLAQALIVVLRYMANLRNEH
;
A
#
# COMPACT_ATOMS: atom_id res chain seq x y z
N MET A 1 -24.98 17.89 19.46
CA MET A 1 -25.35 16.70 18.66
C MET A 1 -26.52 17.06 17.78
N GLN A 2 -26.27 17.40 16.51
CA GLN A 2 -27.31 17.84 15.56
C GLN A 2 -27.53 16.81 14.44
N LEU A 3 -26.48 16.08 14.03
CA LEU A 3 -26.58 14.99 13.05
C LEU A 3 -27.45 13.81 13.50
N SER A 4 -27.44 13.44 14.78
CA SER A 4 -28.20 12.29 15.28
C SER A 4 -29.72 12.52 15.32
N LYS A 5 -30.17 13.76 15.04
CA LYS A 5 -31.59 14.09 14.90
C LYS A 5 -32.07 13.88 13.46
N GLU A 6 -31.18 14.01 12.48
CA GLU A 6 -31.50 13.85 11.05
C GLU A 6 -31.12 12.46 10.54
N PHE A 7 -30.19 11.78 11.19
CA PHE A 7 -29.67 10.48 10.77
C PHE A 7 -29.73 9.48 11.91
N ASP A 8 -30.16 8.26 11.59
CA ASP A 8 -30.14 7.13 12.53
C ASP A 8 -28.68 6.71 12.77
N MET A 9 -28.12 7.18 13.88
CA MET A 9 -26.72 7.01 14.24
C MET A 9 -26.59 5.95 15.32
N LYS A 10 -26.03 4.79 14.95
CA LYS A 10 -25.66 3.76 15.92
C LYS A 10 -24.24 3.98 16.45
N GLY A 11 -24.11 4.11 17.77
CA GLY A 11 -22.81 4.15 18.44
C GLY A 11 -22.14 2.77 18.40
N LEU A 12 -21.04 2.65 17.65
CA LEU A 12 -20.23 1.40 17.55
C LEU A 12 -19.15 1.29 18.63
N GLY A 13 -19.24 2.09 19.69
CA GLY A 13 -18.21 2.18 20.73
C GLY A 13 -16.98 2.97 20.31
N VAL A 14 -15.84 2.69 20.94
CA VAL A 14 -14.59 3.39 20.67
C VAL A 14 -14.03 2.97 19.31
N ALA A 15 -13.74 3.95 18.44
CA ALA A 15 -13.12 3.69 17.14
C ALA A 15 -11.74 3.06 17.30
N GLN A 16 -11.60 1.80 16.88
CA GLN A 16 -10.34 1.05 16.91
C GLN A 16 -9.60 1.07 15.56
N LYS A 17 -10.30 1.40 14.47
CA LYS A 17 -9.73 1.43 13.13
C LYS A 17 -10.28 2.61 12.33
N ILE A 18 -9.43 3.22 11.51
CA ILE A 18 -9.81 4.23 10.52
C ILE A 18 -8.98 3.99 9.27
N LEU A 19 -9.63 3.92 8.10
CA LEU A 19 -8.92 3.72 6.82
C LEU A 19 -7.88 2.58 6.89
N ARG A 20 -8.24 1.43 7.49
CA ARG A 20 -7.32 0.28 7.66
C ARG A 20 -6.09 0.53 8.56
N MET A 21 -5.97 1.69 9.20
CA MET A 21 -5.02 1.95 10.28
C MET A 21 -5.67 1.59 11.62
N GLN A 22 -4.89 1.00 12.51
CA GLN A 22 -5.26 0.76 13.89
C GLN A 22 -5.07 2.03 14.71
N ILE A 23 -6.04 2.31 15.59
CA ILE A 23 -6.04 3.45 16.48
C ILE A 23 -5.81 2.92 17.90
N LYS A 24 -4.71 3.36 18.53
CA LYS A 24 -4.52 3.24 19.97
C LYS A 24 -4.73 4.61 20.58
N ARG A 25 -5.56 4.73 21.61
CA ARG A 25 -5.85 6.00 22.28
C ARG A 25 -5.62 5.85 23.77
N ASP A 26 -4.87 6.77 24.34
CA ASP A 26 -4.78 6.97 25.77
C ASP A 26 -5.48 8.30 26.10
N ARG A 27 -6.66 8.20 26.70
CA ARG A 27 -7.47 9.38 27.03
C ARG A 27 -6.95 10.11 28.27
N VAL A 28 -6.26 9.41 29.16
CA VAL A 28 -5.70 10.00 30.38
C VAL A 28 -4.50 10.88 30.01
N ALA A 29 -3.63 10.37 29.16
CA ALA A 29 -2.49 11.14 28.64
C ALA A 29 -2.86 12.05 27.45
N GLY A 30 -4.09 11.98 26.94
CA GLY A 30 -4.53 12.75 25.76
C GLY A 30 -3.81 12.38 24.45
N LYS A 31 -3.29 11.15 24.33
CA LYS A 31 -2.47 10.71 23.20
C LYS A 31 -3.21 9.75 22.27
N ILE A 32 -2.89 9.83 20.99
CA ILE A 32 -3.40 8.92 19.95
C ILE A 32 -2.22 8.44 19.11
N TRP A 33 -2.18 7.14 18.85
CA TRP A 33 -1.24 6.51 17.94
C TRP A 33 -2.00 5.83 16.81
N LEU A 34 -1.46 5.93 15.61
CA LEU A 34 -1.94 5.26 14.43
C LEU A 34 -0.88 4.26 13.97
N SER A 35 -1.30 3.02 13.71
CA SER A 35 -0.42 1.97 13.16
C SER A 35 -1.02 1.36 11.92
N GLN A 36 -0.20 1.12 10.91
CA GLN A 36 -0.57 0.43 9.68
C GLN A 36 0.00 -0.99 9.61
N GLU A 37 0.64 -1.46 10.68
CA GLU A 37 1.34 -2.75 10.76
C GLU A 37 0.48 -3.92 10.27
N LYS A 38 -0.74 -4.06 10.78
CA LYS A 38 -1.66 -5.13 10.35
C LYS A 38 -2.03 -5.05 8.87
N TYR A 39 -2.13 -3.85 8.31
CA TYR A 39 -2.38 -3.70 6.87
C TYR A 39 -1.17 -4.14 6.04
N ILE A 40 0.05 -3.79 6.48
CA ILE A 40 1.29 -4.20 5.82
C ILE A 40 1.44 -5.73 5.88
N GLN A 41 1.18 -6.34 7.03
CA GLN A 41 1.20 -7.80 7.18
C GLN A 41 0.22 -8.48 6.20
N ASN A 42 -1.03 -7.99 6.13
CA ASN A 42 -2.01 -8.52 5.19
C ASN A 42 -1.59 -8.35 3.71
N ILE A 43 -0.85 -7.29 3.37
CA ILE A 43 -0.29 -7.12 2.01
C ILE A 43 0.78 -8.19 1.75
N LEU A 44 1.71 -8.38 2.68
CA LEU A 44 2.76 -9.40 2.53
C LEU A 44 2.16 -10.79 2.36
N GLU A 45 1.13 -11.12 3.15
CA GLU A 45 0.41 -12.39 3.04
C GLU A 45 -0.28 -12.52 1.68
N LYS A 46 -0.99 -11.48 1.26
CA LYS A 46 -1.73 -11.45 -0.01
C LYS A 46 -0.84 -11.70 -1.24
N PHE A 47 0.41 -11.25 -1.19
CA PHE A 47 1.35 -11.39 -2.30
C PHE A 47 2.42 -12.47 -2.05
N ASN A 48 2.21 -13.36 -1.07
CA ASN A 48 3.12 -14.45 -0.72
C ASN A 48 4.56 -13.96 -0.40
N MET A 49 4.69 -12.82 0.28
CA MET A 49 5.97 -12.20 0.65
C MET A 49 6.29 -12.31 2.16
N ASN A 50 5.62 -13.20 2.89
CA ASN A 50 5.76 -13.32 4.35
C ASN A 50 7.17 -13.72 4.82
N GLU A 51 7.88 -14.49 4.00
CA GLU A 51 9.20 -15.04 4.33
C GLU A 51 10.35 -14.25 3.68
N VAL A 52 10.02 -13.15 3.01
CA VAL A 52 11.03 -12.34 2.30
C VAL A 52 11.86 -11.57 3.31
N LYS A 53 13.19 -11.61 3.13
CA LYS A 53 14.13 -10.91 4.01
C LYS A 53 13.85 -9.39 3.97
N PRO A 54 13.72 -8.72 5.13
CA PRO A 54 13.55 -7.28 5.17
C PRO A 54 14.79 -6.59 4.63
N VAL A 55 14.59 -5.57 3.79
CA VAL A 55 15.66 -4.72 3.25
C VAL A 55 15.48 -3.32 3.79
N THR A 56 16.57 -2.71 4.25
CA THR A 56 16.57 -1.34 4.82
C THR A 56 16.47 -0.26 3.75
N THR A 57 16.91 -0.56 2.52
CA THR A 57 16.86 0.35 1.38
C THR A 57 15.85 -0.19 0.36
N PRO A 58 14.67 0.45 0.20
CA PRO A 58 13.62 -0.04 -0.70
C PRO A 58 14.04 -0.16 -2.17
N LEU A 59 15.06 0.58 -2.60
CA LEU A 59 15.68 0.47 -3.92
C LEU A 59 17.16 0.84 -3.83
N ALA A 60 18.05 -0.08 -4.19
CA ALA A 60 19.48 0.21 -4.24
C ALA A 60 19.81 1.12 -5.44
N THR A 61 20.74 2.05 -5.26
CA THR A 61 21.10 3.09 -6.26
C THR A 61 21.58 2.56 -7.61
N HIS A 62 22.04 1.31 -7.67
CA HIS A 62 22.52 0.65 -8.89
C HIS A 62 21.42 -0.09 -9.67
N TYR A 63 20.19 -0.18 -9.13
CA TYR A 63 19.12 -0.91 -9.78
C TYR A 63 18.43 -0.06 -10.86
N ARG A 64 18.67 -0.40 -12.13
CA ARG A 64 18.02 0.22 -13.28
C ARG A 64 16.96 -0.76 -13.82
N LEU A 65 15.68 -0.45 -13.64
CA LEU A 65 14.61 -1.23 -14.26
C LEU A 65 14.78 -1.14 -15.80
N SER A 66 15.07 -2.27 -16.45
CA SER A 66 15.16 -2.34 -17.91
C SER A 66 13.87 -2.91 -18.48
N ALA A 67 13.46 -2.40 -19.65
CA ALA A 67 12.30 -2.91 -20.41
C ALA A 67 12.40 -4.41 -20.75
N LEU A 68 13.60 -4.99 -20.66
CA LEU A 68 13.89 -6.40 -20.89
C LEU A 68 13.19 -7.35 -19.90
N LEU A 69 12.82 -6.90 -18.70
CA LEU A 69 12.00 -7.69 -17.76
C LEU A 69 10.54 -7.89 -18.24
N CYS A 70 10.09 -7.12 -19.24
CA CYS A 70 8.73 -7.20 -19.78
C CYS A 70 8.53 -8.31 -20.82
N LEU A 71 9.60 -8.76 -21.48
CA LEU A 71 9.52 -9.51 -22.74
C LEU A 71 9.17 -10.99 -22.60
N THR A 72 9.00 -11.52 -21.39
CA THR A 72 8.91 -12.99 -21.17
C THR A 72 7.49 -13.50 -20.86
N ILE A 73 6.45 -12.66 -20.94
CA ILE A 73 5.11 -13.03 -20.45
C ILE A 73 4.08 -13.00 -21.60
N GLY A 74 3.44 -14.13 -21.91
CA GLY A 74 2.42 -14.23 -22.97
C GLY A 74 1.14 -13.43 -22.67
N LYS A 75 0.34 -13.09 -23.69
CA LYS A 75 -0.78 -12.09 -23.64
C LYS A 75 -1.78 -12.23 -22.47
N GLU A 76 -2.22 -13.44 -22.13
CA GLU A 76 -3.14 -13.67 -21.00
C GLU A 76 -2.44 -13.50 -19.64
N LEU A 77 -1.21 -14.03 -19.54
CA LEU A 77 -0.35 -13.83 -18.37
C LEU A 77 0.07 -12.36 -18.21
N GLU A 78 0.20 -11.63 -19.32
CA GLU A 78 0.54 -10.20 -19.35
C GLU A 78 -0.59 -9.36 -18.73
N LYS A 79 -1.86 -9.69 -19.05
CA LYS A 79 -3.02 -9.01 -18.48
C LYS A 79 -3.18 -9.29 -16.98
N ILE A 80 -3.01 -10.56 -16.57
CA ILE A 80 -3.06 -10.96 -15.14
C ILE A 80 -1.91 -10.32 -14.36
N SER A 81 -0.71 -10.29 -14.95
CA SER A 81 0.49 -9.65 -14.39
C SER A 81 0.30 -8.14 -14.23
N LYS A 82 -0.25 -7.45 -15.24
CA LYS A 82 -0.58 -6.01 -15.17
C LYS A 82 -1.55 -5.69 -14.04
N VAL A 83 -2.61 -6.48 -13.87
CA VAL A 83 -3.59 -6.28 -12.77
C VAL A 83 -2.96 -6.55 -11.40
N HIS A 84 -2.17 -7.61 -11.26
CA HIS A 84 -1.46 -7.91 -10.01
C HIS A 84 -0.45 -6.80 -9.67
N TYR A 85 0.35 -6.38 -10.65
CA TYR A 85 1.32 -5.31 -10.52
C TYR A 85 0.67 -3.99 -10.10
N ALA A 86 -0.40 -3.57 -10.79
CA ALA A 86 -1.15 -2.37 -10.42
C ALA A 86 -1.71 -2.43 -8.99
N ASN A 87 -2.15 -3.61 -8.54
CA ASN A 87 -2.65 -3.81 -7.19
C ASN A 87 -1.54 -3.66 -6.14
N VAL A 88 -0.36 -4.23 -6.40
CA VAL A 88 0.84 -4.09 -5.55
C VAL A 88 1.23 -2.62 -5.45
N VAL A 89 1.36 -1.92 -6.58
CA VAL A 89 1.71 -0.49 -6.62
C VAL A 89 0.72 0.33 -5.79
N ARG A 90 -0.58 0.10 -5.95
CA ARG A 90 -1.61 0.81 -5.16
C ARG A 90 -1.49 0.55 -3.65
N CYS A 91 -1.24 -0.70 -3.26
CA CYS A 91 -1.02 -1.08 -1.86
C CYS A 91 0.22 -0.38 -1.27
N LEU A 92 1.32 -0.32 -2.03
CA LEU A 92 2.54 0.38 -1.65
C LEU A 92 2.34 1.89 -1.57
N MET A 93 1.64 2.51 -2.54
CA MET A 93 1.29 3.93 -2.50
C MET A 93 0.50 4.29 -1.25
N TYR A 94 -0.49 3.46 -0.87
CA TYR A 94 -1.26 3.69 0.34
C TYR A 94 -0.39 3.59 1.61
N THR A 95 0.54 2.63 1.63
CA THR A 95 1.50 2.47 2.75
C THR A 95 2.45 3.67 2.86
N MET A 96 2.92 4.17 1.72
CA MET A 96 3.79 5.34 1.62
C MET A 96 3.13 6.61 2.15
N VAL A 97 1.90 6.90 1.70
CA VAL A 97 1.17 8.12 2.08
C VAL A 97 0.83 8.15 3.57
N CYS A 98 0.54 6.98 4.16
CA CYS A 98 0.07 6.92 5.55
C CYS A 98 1.20 6.82 6.58
N THR A 99 2.19 5.93 6.39
CA THR A 99 3.16 5.62 7.46
C THR A 99 4.61 5.39 7.01
N ARG A 100 4.89 5.18 5.72
CA ARG A 100 6.20 4.73 5.21
C ARG A 100 6.74 5.57 4.05
N LEU A 101 7.07 6.83 4.33
CA LEU A 101 7.58 7.77 3.31
C LEU A 101 8.91 7.30 2.67
N ASP A 102 9.66 6.43 3.34
CA ASP A 102 10.89 5.80 2.82
C ASP A 102 10.66 5.01 1.50
N LEU A 103 9.44 4.57 1.24
CA LEU A 103 9.07 3.90 -0.01
C LEU A 103 8.96 4.85 -1.22
N ALA A 104 8.95 6.17 -1.02
CA ALA A 104 8.64 7.14 -2.07
C ALA A 104 9.59 7.08 -3.27
N GLN A 105 10.90 6.98 -3.01
CA GLN A 105 11.91 6.90 -4.08
C GLN A 105 11.71 5.66 -4.96
N ALA A 106 11.51 4.49 -4.33
CA ALA A 106 11.23 3.25 -5.04
C ALA A 106 9.94 3.35 -5.87
N LEU A 107 8.89 3.94 -5.30
CA LEU A 107 7.60 4.09 -5.98
C LEU A 107 7.65 5.04 -7.18
N ILE A 108 8.42 6.13 -7.14
CA ILE A 108 8.59 7.02 -8.29
C ILE A 108 9.15 6.25 -9.49
N VAL A 109 10.14 5.38 -9.26
CA VAL A 109 10.76 4.57 -10.31
C VAL A 109 9.77 3.54 -10.87
N VAL A 110 9.04 2.85 -9.99
CA VAL A 110 8.02 1.86 -10.35
C VAL A 110 6.85 2.48 -11.13
N LEU A 111 6.40 3.69 -10.75
CA LEU A 111 5.30 4.38 -11.43
C LEU A 111 5.66 4.83 -12.85
N ARG A 112 6.91 5.26 -13.09
CA ARG A 112 7.39 5.59 -14.44
C ARG A 112 7.34 4.38 -15.38
N TYR A 113 7.72 3.22 -14.86
CA TYR A 113 7.62 1.98 -15.62
C TYR A 113 6.16 1.63 -15.97
N MET A 114 5.24 1.76 -15.00
CA MET A 114 3.81 1.53 -15.22
C MET A 114 3.21 2.47 -16.27
N ALA A 115 3.62 3.74 -16.29
CA ALA A 115 3.15 4.72 -17.27
C ALA A 115 3.59 4.36 -18.70
N ASN A 116 4.82 3.87 -18.87
CA ASN A 116 5.34 3.44 -20.16
C ASN A 116 4.62 2.19 -20.69
N LEU A 117 4.33 1.21 -19.83
CA LEU A 117 3.53 0.02 -20.20
C LEU A 117 2.12 0.34 -20.71
N ARG A 118 1.58 1.51 -20.34
CA ARG A 118 0.26 1.97 -20.79
C ARG A 118 0.30 2.64 -22.15
N ASN A 119 1.45 3.20 -22.55
CA ASN A 119 1.63 3.94 -23.81
C ASN A 119 2.08 3.04 -24.97
N GLU A 120 2.47 1.80 -24.71
CA GLU A 120 2.84 0.79 -25.72
C GLU A 120 1.62 0.00 -26.26
N HIS A 121 0.40 0.46 -25.98
CA HIS A 121 -0.89 -0.04 -26.52
C HIS A 121 -1.56 1.07 -27.32
#